data_AF-A0A8J3LWK1-F1
#
_entry.id   AF-A0A8J3LWK1-F1
#
_cell.length_a   1.000
_cell.length_b   1.000
_cell.length_c   1.000
_cell.angle_alpha   90.00
_cell.angle_beta   90.00
_cell.angle_gamma   90.00
#
_symmetry.space_group_name_H-M   'P 1'
#
loop_
_entity.id
_entity.type
_entity.pdbx_description
1 polymer ?
#
loop_
_entity_poly.entity_id
_entity_poly.type
_entity_poly.pdbx_seq_one_letter_code
_entity_poly.pdbx_strand_id
1 'polypeptide(L)'
;MTPYAGRPGRSSPPNPHTLVADPGTCRWTRGVSDSHLLAIGVFETTAVAYLLHPEHGATGCTPGTYLVRRQREFEGRGARLVAD
;
A
#
# COMPACT_ATOMS: atom_id res chain seq x y z
N MET A 1 -5.76 14.26 -14.89
CA MET A 1 -5.31 13.59 -13.66
C MET A 1 -6.54 13.06 -12.96
N THR A 2 -6.76 11.75 -12.96
CA THR A 2 -7.96 11.16 -12.35
C THR A 2 -7.50 10.27 -11.20
N PRO A 3 -7.77 10.65 -9.93
CA PRO A 3 -7.45 9.78 -8.81
C PRO A 3 -8.30 8.50 -8.89
N TYR A 4 -7.72 7.36 -8.51
CA TYR A 4 -8.47 6.12 -8.34
C TYR A 4 -9.33 6.24 -7.06
N ALA A 5 -10.49 6.86 -7.19
CA ALA A 5 -11.46 6.93 -6.10
C ALA A 5 -12.08 5.53 -5.92
N GLY A 6 -11.89 4.94 -4.74
CA GLY A 6 -12.52 3.68 -4.36
C GLY A 6 -14.04 3.72 -4.53
N ARG A 7 -14.66 2.55 -4.75
CA ARG A 7 -16.12 2.42 -4.89
C ARG A 7 -16.85 3.01 -3.67
N PRO A 8 -17.98 3.72 -3.86
CA PRO A 8 -18.78 4.21 -2.74
C PRO A 8 -19.35 3.03 -1.94
N GLY A 9 -19.20 3.07 -0.62
CA GLY A 9 -19.75 2.07 0.31
C GLY A 9 -18.74 1.31 1.17
N ARG A 10 -17.42 1.55 1.01
CA ARG A 10 -16.40 1.02 1.92
C ARG A 10 -15.97 2.14 2.87
N SER A 11 -16.05 1.92 4.18
CA SER A 11 -15.34 2.78 5.14
C SER A 11 -13.86 2.80 4.75
N SER A 12 -13.19 3.95 4.83
CA SER A 12 -11.73 3.97 4.69
C SER A 12 -11.13 2.96 5.68
N PRO A 13 -10.12 2.19 5.25
CA PRO A 13 -9.31 1.43 6.19
C PRO A 13 -8.84 2.37 7.31
N PRO A 14 -8.72 1.89 8.55
CA PRO A 14 -8.25 2.73 9.67
C PRO A 14 -6.83 3.27 9.45
N ASN A 15 -6.09 2.75 8.46
CA ASN A 15 -4.73 3.17 8.12
C ASN A 15 -4.58 3.34 6.59
N PRO A 16 -5.22 4.36 5.98
CA PRO A 16 -5.24 4.49 4.53
C PRO A 16 -3.91 5.07 4.02
N HIS A 17 -3.22 4.33 3.16
CA HIS A 17 -2.04 4.83 2.45
C HIS A 17 -2.33 5.06 0.97
N THR A 18 -1.76 6.14 0.42
CA THR A 18 -1.78 6.41 -1.03
C THR A 18 -0.36 6.35 -1.59
N LEU A 19 -0.14 5.48 -2.58
CA LEU A 19 1.10 5.44 -3.35
C LEU A 19 1.07 6.51 -4.44
N VAL A 20 2.05 7.42 -4.42
CA VAL A 20 2.23 8.49 -5.40
C VAL A 20 3.64 8.43 -5.98
N ALA A 21 3.74 8.59 -7.30
CA ALA A 21 5.01 8.61 -8.01
C ALA A 21 4.90 9.48 -9.25
N ASP A 22 6.04 9.94 -9.76
CA ASP A 22 6.10 10.66 -11.03
C ASP A 22 5.60 9.76 -12.18
N PRO A 23 4.90 10.32 -13.18
CA PRO A 23 4.35 9.54 -14.29
C PRO A 23 5.40 8.65 -14.97
N GLY A 24 5.08 7.37 -15.11
CA GLY A 24 5.95 6.40 -15.80
C GLY A 24 7.16 5.92 -14.98
N THR A 25 7.36 6.38 -13.75
CA THR A 25 8.50 5.96 -12.92
C THR A 25 8.15 4.82 -11.96
N CYS A 26 6.86 4.51 -11.78
CA CYS A 26 6.39 3.47 -10.89
C CYS A 26 5.39 2.54 -11.58
N ARG A 27 5.58 1.23 -11.41
CA ARG A 27 4.69 0.18 -11.91
C ARG A 27 4.09 -0.60 -10.74
N TRP A 28 2.77 -0.70 -10.69
CA TRP A 28 2.04 -1.52 -9.72
C TRP A 28 1.65 -2.88 -10.29
N THR A 29 1.94 -3.96 -9.57
CA THR A 29 1.62 -5.34 -9.92
C THR A 29 0.75 -5.97 -8.82
N ARG A 30 -0.41 -6.51 -9.20
CA ARG A 30 -1.34 -7.24 -8.31
C ARG A 30 -1.18 -8.75 -8.46
N GLY A 31 -1.86 -9.52 -7.61
CA GLY A 31 -1.90 -10.99 -7.73
C GLY A 31 -0.60 -11.66 -7.30
N VAL A 32 0.17 -11.00 -6.46
CA VAL A 32 1.39 -11.53 -5.84
C VAL A 32 1.04 -12.27 -4.56
N SER A 33 1.79 -13.31 -4.28
CA SER A 33 1.70 -14.08 -3.03
C SER A 33 3.07 -14.13 -2.38
N ASP A 34 3.10 -14.05 -1.06
CA ASP A 34 4.29 -14.27 -0.26
C ASP A 34 4.06 -15.42 0.73
N SER A 35 5.12 -15.88 1.39
CA SER A 35 5.07 -17.00 2.36
C SER A 35 4.10 -16.76 3.52
N HIS A 36 3.78 -15.50 3.82
CA HIS A 36 2.88 -15.11 4.90
C HIS A 36 1.43 -14.88 4.43
N LEU A 37 1.15 -14.96 3.12
CA LEU A 37 -0.15 -14.66 2.51
C LEU A 37 -0.69 -13.27 2.87
N LEU A 38 0.22 -12.33 3.14
CA LEU A 38 -0.10 -10.94 3.47
C LEU A 38 0.08 -10.02 2.27
N ALA A 39 0.68 -10.50 1.17
CA ALA A 39 0.89 -9.71 -0.02
C ALA A 39 -0.43 -9.10 -0.57
N ILE A 40 -0.36 -7.80 -0.87
CA ILE A 40 -1.41 -7.03 -1.56
C ILE A 40 -0.98 -6.75 -3.00
N GLY A 41 0.28 -6.35 -3.16
CA GLY A 41 0.87 -5.95 -4.43
C GLY A 41 2.36 -5.74 -4.31
N VAL A 42 3.03 -5.63 -5.45
CA VAL A 42 4.41 -5.16 -5.56
C VAL A 42 4.39 -3.88 -6.37
N PHE A 43 5.21 -2.90 -5.98
CA PHE A 43 5.56 -1.81 -6.88
C PHE A 43 7.05 -1.80 -7.17
N GLU A 44 7.36 -1.47 -8.42
CA GLU A 44 8.72 -1.24 -8.90
C GLU A 44 8.84 0.23 -9.26
N THR A 45 9.86 0.90 -8.76
CA THR A 45 10.06 2.33 -9.00
C THR A 45 11.50 2.63 -9.44
N THR A 46 11.64 3.50 -10.44
CA THR A 46 12.94 3.98 -10.97
C THR A 46 13.30 5.38 -10.46
N ALA A 47 12.35 6.05 -9.80
CA ALA A 47 12.54 7.31 -9.07
C ALA A 47 12.01 7.17 -7.63
N VAL A 48 12.08 8.23 -6.83
CA VAL A 48 11.47 8.21 -5.49
C VAL A 48 9.95 8.14 -5.62
N ALA A 49 9.34 7.12 -5.02
CA ALA A 49 7.90 7.03 -4.81
C ALA A 49 7.57 7.41 -3.37
N TYR A 50 6.34 7.87 -3.11
CA TYR A 50 5.88 8.29 -1.79
C TYR A 50 4.67 7.48 -1.35
N LEU A 51 4.73 6.96 -0.12
CA LEU A 51 3.56 6.45 0.60
C LEU A 51 3.03 7.55 1.51
N LEU A 52 1.86 8.08 1.17
CA LEU A 52 1.19 9.16 1.91
C LEU A 52 0.20 8.57 2.91
N HIS A 53 0.35 8.94 4.19
CA HIS A 53 -0.63 8.72 5.24
C HIS A 53 -1.20 10.06 5.71
N PRO A 54 -2.55 10.24 5.75
CA PRO A 54 -3.16 11.50 6.15
C PRO A 54 -2.72 11.99 7.54
N GLU A 55 -2.41 11.08 8.47
CA GLU A 55 -2.07 11.45 9.85
C GLU A 55 -0.59 11.73 10.08
N HIS A 56 0.31 11.17 9.25
CA HIS A 56 1.76 11.18 9.52
C HIS A 56 2.62 11.63 8.33
N GLY A 57 2.01 12.07 7.23
CA GLY A 57 2.71 12.62 6.08
C GLY A 57 3.21 11.56 5.10
N ALA A 58 4.38 11.79 4.50
CA ALA A 58 4.92 10.96 3.42
C ALA A 58 6.15 10.16 3.86
N THR A 59 6.21 8.88 3.50
CA THR A 59 7.44 8.09 3.52
C THR A 59 7.98 7.94 2.10
N GLY A 60 9.24 8.29 1.88
CA GLY A 60 9.92 8.14 0.59
C GLY A 60 10.48 6.73 0.41
N CYS A 61 10.22 6.13 -0.75
CA CYS A 61 10.79 4.87 -1.21
C CYS A 61 11.75 5.16 -2.35
N THR A 62 13.04 4.86 -2.17
CA THR A 62 14.08 5.01 -3.20
C THR A 62 13.81 4.08 -4.40
N PRO A 63 14.53 4.24 -5.54
CA PRO A 63 14.43 3.29 -6.65
C PRO A 63 14.64 1.84 -6.21
N GLY A 64 13.78 0.93 -6.66
CA GLY A 64 13.80 -0.48 -6.29
C GLY A 64 12.45 -1.18 -6.40
N THR A 65 12.37 -2.39 -5.84
CA THR A 65 11.18 -3.24 -5.83
C THR A 65 10.69 -3.43 -4.40
N TYR A 66 9.42 -3.13 -4.17
CA TYR A 66 8.82 -3.09 -2.84
C TYR A 66 7.56 -3.96 -2.79
N LEU A 67 7.47 -4.81 -1.78
CA LEU A 67 6.29 -5.62 -1.49
C LEU A 67 5.38 -4.88 -0.50
N VAL A 68 4.13 -4.66 -0.89
CA VAL A 68 3.08 -4.13 -0.01
C VAL A 68 2.33 -5.28 0.63
N ARG A 69 2.18 -5.21 1.96
CA ARG A 69 1.59 -6.25 2.80
C ARG A 69 0.47 -5.69 3.66
N ARG A 70 -0.49 -6.55 3.99
CA ARG A 70 -1.48 -6.30 5.03
C ARG A 70 -0.81 -6.16 6.40
N GLN A 71 -1.20 -5.17 7.17
CA GLN A 71 -0.93 -5.10 8.60
C GLN A 71 -1.67 -6.25 9.30
N ARG A 72 -0.98 -6.94 10.21
CA ARG A 72 -1.60 -7.95 11.09
C ARG A 72 -1.58 -7.41 12.51
N GLU A 73 -2.76 -7.14 13.04
CA GLU A 73 -2.94 -6.70 14.42
C GLU A 73 -3.21 -7.93 15.29
N PHE A 74 -2.55 -8.01 16.43
CA PHE A 74 -2.78 -9.03 17.43
C PHE A 74 -3.43 -8.39 18.65
N GLU A 75 -4.61 -8.89 19.04
CA GLU A 75 -5.33 -8.44 20.22
C GLU A 75 -5.70 -9.68 21.04
N GLY A 76 -5.07 -9.85 22.21
CA GLY A 76 -5.21 -11.07 23.02
C GLY A 76 -4.78 -12.34 22.26
N ARG A 77 -5.67 -13.35 22.18
CA ARG A 77 -5.43 -14.60 21.42
C ARG A 77 -5.88 -14.51 19.95
N GLY A 78 -6.41 -13.37 19.49
CA GLY A 78 -6.90 -13.18 18.12
C GLY A 78 -5.94 -12.40 17.22
N ALA A 79 -6.00 -12.63 15.91
CA ALA A 79 -5.32 -11.82 14.92
C ALA A 79 -6.29 -11.34 13.83
N ARG A 80 -6.26 -10.04 13.52
CA ARG A 80 -7.04 -9.44 12.42
C ARG A 80 -6.10 -8.95 11.32
N LEU A 81 -6.47 -9.23 10.08
CA LEU A 81 -5.79 -8.68 8.91
C LEU A 81 -6.41 -7.34 8.54
N VAL A 82 -5.58 -6.32 8.44
CA VAL A 82 -5.93 -4.97 8.00
C VAL A 82 -5.14 -4.68 6.74
N ALA A 83 -5.80 -4.21 5.69
CA ALA A 83 -5.21 -3.94 4.39
C ALA A 83 -5.64 -2.54 3.92
N ASP A 84 -4.66 -1.74 3.50
CA ASP A 84 -4.82 -0.50 2.73
C ASP A 84 -4.94 -0.76 1.21
#